data_AF-Q4RNG4-F1
#
_entry.id   AF-Q4RNG4-F1
#
_cell.length_a   1.000
_cell.length_b   1.000
_cell.length_c   1.000
_cell.angle_alpha   90.00
_cell.angle_beta   90.00
_cell.angle_gamma   90.00
#
_symmetry.space_group_name_H-M   'P 1'
#
loop_
_entity.id
_entity.type
_entity.pdbx_description
1 polymer ?
#
loop_
_entity_poly.entity_id
_entity_poly.type
_entity_poly.pdbx_seq_one_letter_code
_entity_poly.pdbx_strand_id
1 'polypeptide(L)'
;ALYQGSVAQASDYRIIKNLHITHVVNATANCPNAFPNTLCYLRLHLSDDSQQDLVEALPLASSFINRALRAQPAGRVLVHCSLGRSRSSALTLAFLMEHRHWSLLHALRWLKERRACTAPNINFLRQLLTYEEQLF
;
A
#
# COMPACT_ATOMS: atom_id res chain seq x y z
N ALA A 1 -0.32 -3.39 -12.71
CA ALA A 1 0.76 -4.01 -11.88
C ALA A 1 0.88 -3.29 -10.54
N LEU A 2 1.27 -3.98 -9.45
CA LEU A 2 1.38 -3.42 -8.10
C LEU A 2 2.83 -3.40 -7.60
N TYR A 3 3.26 -2.30 -7.00
CA TYR A 3 4.61 -2.05 -6.47
C TYR A 3 4.54 -1.52 -5.02
N GLN A 4 5.59 -1.77 -4.23
CA GLN A 4 5.74 -1.22 -2.88
C GLN A 4 7.11 -0.57 -2.69
N GLY A 5 7.15 0.63 -2.10
CA GLY A 5 8.40 1.38 -1.93
C GLY A 5 8.46 2.32 -0.73
N SER A 6 9.60 3.00 -0.59
CA SER A 6 9.82 4.10 0.36
C SER A 6 9.50 5.47 -0.25
N VAL A 7 9.52 6.53 0.56
CA VAL A 7 9.40 7.92 0.06
C VAL A 7 10.50 8.25 -0.93
N ALA A 8 11.74 7.83 -0.66
CA ALA A 8 12.86 8.04 -1.59
C ALA A 8 12.59 7.41 -2.96
N GLN A 9 12.02 6.20 -2.99
CA GLN A 9 11.67 5.51 -4.23
C GLN A 9 10.47 6.16 -4.94
N ALA A 10 9.46 6.59 -4.19
CA ALA A 10 8.28 7.27 -4.74
C ALA A 10 8.59 8.68 -5.27
N SER A 11 9.69 9.28 -4.81
CA SER A 11 10.14 10.62 -5.24
C SER A 11 11.19 10.56 -6.35
N ASP A 12 11.65 9.37 -6.78
CA ASP A 12 12.58 9.23 -7.89
C ASP A 12 11.81 9.13 -9.21
N TYR A 13 11.87 10.20 -10.01
CA TYR A 13 11.20 10.27 -11.31
C TYR A 13 11.65 9.16 -12.27
N ARG A 14 12.88 8.67 -12.17
CA ARG A 14 13.37 7.56 -13.02
C ARG A 14 12.65 6.26 -12.69
N ILE A 15 12.37 6.01 -11.40
CA ILE A 15 11.58 4.85 -10.98
C ILE A 15 10.15 4.97 -11.52
N ILE A 16 9.53 6.13 -11.33
CA ILE A 16 8.17 6.41 -11.83
C ILE A 16 8.08 6.20 -13.34
N LYS A 17 9.02 6.77 -14.09
CA LYS A 17 9.07 6.68 -15.55
C LYS A 17 9.34 5.25 -16.03
N ASN A 18 10.39 4.60 -15.53
CA ASN A 18 10.80 3.27 -16.01
C ASN A 18 9.79 2.18 -15.65
N LEU A 19 9.16 2.28 -14.47
CA LEU A 19 8.07 1.39 -14.06
C LEU A 19 6.70 1.86 -14.55
N HIS A 20 6.64 2.92 -15.36
CA HIS A 20 5.41 3.51 -15.91
C HIS A 20 4.29 3.61 -14.86
N ILE A 21 4.65 4.06 -13.64
CA ILE A 21 3.70 4.21 -12.55
C ILE A 21 2.68 5.27 -12.97
N THR A 22 1.40 4.98 -12.79
CA THR A 22 0.29 5.89 -13.10
C THR A 22 -0.47 6.31 -11.85
N HIS A 23 -0.45 5.48 -10.81
CA HIS A 23 -1.17 5.70 -9.56
C HIS A 23 -0.25 5.50 -8.37
N VAL A 24 -0.46 6.29 -7.31
CA VAL A 24 0.32 6.21 -6.07
C VAL A 24 -0.58 6.23 -4.86
N VAL A 25 -0.37 5.31 -3.93
CA VAL A 25 -0.91 5.37 -2.57
C VAL A 25 0.20 5.90 -1.67
N ASN A 26 0.02 7.12 -1.18
CA ASN A 26 0.94 7.77 -0.23
C ASN A 26 0.40 7.58 1.19
N ALA A 27 1.00 6.65 1.93
CA ALA A 27 0.65 6.30 3.31
C ALA A 27 1.57 7.00 4.32
N THR A 28 1.77 8.31 4.18
CA THR A 28 2.59 9.09 5.12
C THR A 28 1.78 10.25 5.69
N ALA A 29 1.97 10.51 6.99
CA ALA A 29 1.35 11.66 7.64
C ALA A 29 1.80 12.99 7.03
N ASN A 30 3.12 13.18 6.85
CA ASN A 30 3.70 14.49 6.62
C ASN A 30 4.45 14.66 5.28
N CYS A 31 4.63 13.60 4.49
CA CYS A 31 5.31 13.74 3.19
C CYS A 31 4.29 14.08 2.09
N PRO A 32 4.51 15.15 1.32
CA PRO A 32 3.63 15.49 0.20
C PRO A 32 3.79 14.52 -0.97
N ASN A 33 2.86 14.58 -1.92
CA ASN A 33 2.95 13.84 -3.17
C ASN A 33 4.08 14.45 -4.03
N ALA A 34 4.99 13.62 -4.54
CA ALA A 34 6.15 14.11 -5.29
C ALA A 34 5.80 14.63 -6.70
N PHE A 35 4.80 14.02 -7.35
CA PHE A 35 4.42 14.31 -8.73
C PHE A 35 2.91 14.52 -8.91
N PRO A 36 2.27 15.43 -8.14
CA PRO A 36 0.80 15.56 -8.08
C PRO A 36 0.16 15.96 -9.42
N ASN A 37 0.92 16.60 -10.31
CA ASN A 37 0.44 17.03 -11.62
C ASN A 37 0.63 15.95 -12.72
N THR A 38 1.20 14.80 -12.38
CA THR A 38 1.56 13.74 -13.34
C THR A 38 0.94 12.40 -13.00
N LEU A 39 0.71 12.10 -11.72
CA LEU A 39 0.19 10.81 -11.26
C LEU A 39 -1.12 11.01 -10.51
N CYS A 40 -1.96 9.97 -10.53
CA CYS A 40 -3.16 9.91 -9.69
C CYS A 40 -2.79 9.47 -8.27
N TYR A 41 -3.18 10.22 -7.25
CA TYR A 41 -2.85 9.90 -5.86
C TYR A 41 -4.07 9.55 -5.02
N LEU A 42 -3.90 8.54 -4.17
CA LEU A 42 -4.62 8.42 -2.92
C LEU A 42 -3.65 8.79 -1.78
N ARG A 43 -3.97 9.84 -1.02
CA ARG A 43 -3.18 10.25 0.15
C ARG A 43 -3.89 9.83 1.43
N LEU A 44 -3.21 9.01 2.23
CA LEU A 44 -3.68 8.54 3.52
C LEU A 44 -2.69 9.04 4.57
N HIS A 45 -3.14 9.96 5.42
CA HIS A 45 -2.32 10.59 6.45
C HIS A 45 -2.12 9.64 7.63
N LEU A 46 -1.21 8.67 7.45
CA LEU A 46 -0.96 7.61 8.43
C LEU A 46 0.37 7.79 9.17
N SER A 47 0.28 7.81 10.49
CA SER A 47 1.40 7.65 11.41
C SER A 47 1.79 6.18 11.56
N ASP A 48 3.01 5.91 12.03
CA ASP A 48 3.56 4.54 12.16
C ASP A 48 3.72 4.16 13.64
N ASP A 49 2.64 4.28 14.39
CA ASP A 49 2.63 4.10 15.83
C ASP A 49 1.54 3.12 16.27
N SER A 50 1.49 2.87 17.58
CA SER A 50 0.58 1.92 18.19
C SER A 50 -0.87 2.41 18.31
N GLN A 51 -1.15 3.68 17.97
CA GLN A 51 -2.47 4.31 18.11
C GLN A 51 -3.13 4.59 16.75
N GLN A 52 -2.37 4.56 15.66
CA GLN A 52 -2.93 4.76 14.32
C GLN A 52 -3.99 3.70 14.00
N ASP A 53 -5.20 4.17 13.70
CA ASP A 53 -6.30 3.38 13.18
C ASP A 53 -6.21 3.26 11.65
N LEU A 54 -6.44 2.06 11.13
CA LEU A 54 -6.47 1.73 9.70
C LEU A 54 -7.86 1.31 9.20
N VAL A 55 -8.88 1.24 10.05
CA VAL A 55 -10.22 0.72 9.70
C VAL A 55 -10.77 1.31 8.40
N GLU A 56 -10.69 2.64 8.23
CA GLU A 56 -11.10 3.29 6.98
C GLU A 56 -10.05 3.17 5.87
N ALA A 57 -8.77 3.21 6.23
CA ALA A 57 -7.65 3.25 5.30
C ALA A 57 -7.50 1.94 4.50
N LEU A 58 -7.75 0.78 5.11
CA LEU A 58 -7.62 -0.53 4.47
C LEU A 58 -8.54 -0.67 3.24
N PRO A 59 -9.88 -0.59 3.37
CA PRO A 59 -10.78 -0.74 2.22
C PRO A 59 -10.63 0.39 1.19
N LEU A 60 -10.33 1.62 1.63
CA LEU A 60 -10.08 2.74 0.72
C LEU A 60 -8.85 2.48 -0.17
N ALA A 61 -7.75 2.02 0.43
CA ALA A 61 -6.54 1.68 -0.31
C ALA A 61 -6.77 0.50 -1.26
N SER A 62 -7.38 -0.58 -0.78
CA SER A 62 -7.70 -1.76 -1.61
C SER A 62 -8.54 -1.39 -2.83
N SER A 63 -9.62 -0.62 -2.62
CA SER A 63 -10.51 -0.17 -3.70
C SER A 63 -9.80 0.72 -4.72
N PHE A 64 -8.97 1.67 -4.27
CA PHE A 64 -8.16 2.50 -5.16
C PHE A 64 -7.19 1.66 -6.00
N ILE A 65 -6.48 0.71 -5.36
CA ILE A 65 -5.54 -0.18 -6.04
C ILE A 65 -6.29 -1.04 -7.08
N ASN A 66 -7.39 -1.69 -6.69
CA ASN A 66 -8.15 -2.57 -7.57
C ASN A 66 -8.75 -1.82 -8.77
N ARG A 67 -9.33 -0.64 -8.56
CA ARG A 67 -9.86 0.18 -9.66
C ARG A 67 -8.77 0.56 -10.65
N ALA A 68 -7.62 1.02 -10.16
CA ALA A 68 -6.49 1.36 -11.03
C ALA A 68 -5.98 0.14 -11.81
N LEU A 69 -5.89 -1.02 -11.17
CA LEU A 69 -5.43 -2.26 -11.82
C LEU A 69 -6.42 -2.82 -12.85
N ARG A 70 -7.72 -2.59 -12.67
CA ARG A 70 -8.79 -3.07 -13.56
C ARG A 70 -9.20 -2.07 -14.65
N ALA A 71 -8.67 -0.85 -14.61
CA ALA A 71 -8.92 0.16 -15.64
C ALA A 71 -8.44 -0.30 -17.02
N GLN A 72 -8.93 0.35 -18.08
CA GLN A 72 -8.48 0.13 -19.45
C GLN A 72 -8.00 1.47 -20.05
N PRO A 73 -6.68 1.64 -20.31
CA PRO A 73 -5.60 0.69 -20.05
C PRO A 73 -5.33 0.46 -18.54
N ALA A 74 -4.81 -0.72 -18.20
CA ALA A 74 -4.52 -1.09 -16.82
C ALA A 74 -3.44 -0.19 -16.19
N GLY A 75 -3.75 0.35 -15.02
CA GLY A 75 -2.84 1.18 -14.25
C GLY A 75 -1.70 0.38 -13.62
N ARG A 76 -0.66 1.13 -13.20
CA ARG A 76 0.46 0.61 -12.42
C ARG A 76 0.54 1.42 -11.13
N VAL A 77 0.37 0.74 -10.01
CA VAL A 77 0.19 1.36 -8.70
C VAL A 77 1.44 1.19 -7.86
N LEU A 78 1.93 2.28 -7.26
CA LEU A 78 2.97 2.26 -6.22
C LEU A 78 2.37 2.59 -4.87
N VAL A 79 2.47 1.68 -3.91
CA VAL A 79 2.11 1.93 -2.50
C VAL A 79 3.38 2.26 -1.73
N HIS A 80 3.45 3.42 -1.10
CA HIS A 80 4.64 3.81 -0.33
C HIS A 80 4.30 4.40 1.03
N CYS A 81 5.26 4.27 1.94
CA CYS A 81 5.32 5.01 3.20
C CYS A 81 6.76 5.51 3.38
N SER A 82 7.15 5.97 4.57
CA SER A 82 8.50 6.53 4.79
C SER A 82 9.61 5.55 4.39
N LEU A 83 9.60 4.33 4.92
CA LEU A 83 10.63 3.31 4.69
C LEU A 83 10.17 2.16 3.77
N GLY A 84 8.90 2.14 3.39
CA GLY A 84 8.30 1.03 2.64
C GLY A 84 8.25 -0.29 3.43
N ARG A 85 8.09 -0.20 4.76
CA ARG A 85 8.22 -1.33 5.70
C ARG A 85 6.92 -1.69 6.45
N SER A 86 6.21 -0.69 6.97
CA SER A 86 5.08 -0.91 7.89
C SER A 86 3.75 -0.49 7.27
N ARG A 87 3.42 0.81 7.26
CA ARG A 87 2.14 1.34 6.69
C ARG A 87 1.86 0.86 5.27
N SER A 88 2.81 1.04 4.34
CA SER A 88 2.64 0.58 2.94
C SER A 88 2.44 -0.92 2.82
N SER A 89 3.06 -1.69 3.72
CA SER A 89 2.89 -3.13 3.78
C SER A 89 1.50 -3.50 4.29
N ALA A 90 1.01 -2.83 5.34
CA ALA A 90 -0.34 -3.07 5.84
C ALA A 90 -1.40 -2.86 4.73
N LEU A 91 -1.32 -1.75 4.00
CA LEU A 91 -2.25 -1.48 2.89
C LEU A 91 -2.12 -2.49 1.74
N THR A 92 -0.91 -2.94 1.44
CA THR A 92 -0.66 -3.95 0.39
C THR A 92 -1.20 -5.32 0.80
N LEU A 93 -1.06 -5.69 2.08
CA LEU A 93 -1.60 -6.93 2.63
C LEU A 93 -3.13 -6.93 2.59
N ALA A 94 -3.78 -5.83 3.01
CA ALA A 94 -5.23 -5.68 2.91
C ALA A 94 -5.74 -5.90 1.47
N PHE A 95 -5.10 -5.27 0.48
CA PHE A 95 -5.45 -5.48 -0.93
C PHE A 95 -5.30 -6.95 -1.35
N LEU A 96 -4.23 -7.63 -0.94
CA LEU A 96 -4.01 -9.04 -1.28
C LEU A 96 -5.08 -9.93 -0.63
N MET A 97 -5.44 -9.69 0.62
CA MET A 97 -6.48 -10.46 1.29
C MET A 97 -7.83 -10.26 0.60
N GLU A 98 -8.24 -9.01 0.39
CA GLU A 98 -9.56 -8.67 -0.18
C GLU A 98 -9.72 -9.12 -1.64
N HIS A 99 -8.71 -8.90 -2.49
CA HIS A 99 -8.85 -9.15 -3.93
C HIS A 99 -8.19 -10.43 -4.44
N ARG A 100 -7.39 -11.12 -3.62
CA ARG A 100 -6.85 -12.45 -3.96
C ARG A 100 -7.41 -13.55 -3.06
N HIS A 101 -8.25 -13.22 -2.09
CA HIS A 101 -8.80 -14.16 -1.10
C HIS A 101 -7.68 -14.94 -0.40
N TRP A 102 -6.61 -14.24 -0.03
CA TRP A 102 -5.50 -14.82 0.70
C TRP A 102 -5.67 -14.56 2.19
N SER A 103 -5.23 -15.52 3.01
CA SER A 103 -5.11 -15.26 4.44
C SER A 103 -4.01 -14.23 4.73
N LEU A 104 -4.08 -13.55 5.87
CA LEU A 104 -3.05 -12.60 6.29
C LEU A 104 -1.68 -13.28 6.32
N LEU A 105 -1.63 -14.51 6.83
CA LEU A 105 -0.40 -15.29 6.91
C LEU A 105 0.20 -15.56 5.53
N HIS A 106 -0.63 -15.95 4.55
CA HIS A 106 -0.18 -16.16 3.17
C HIS A 106 0.32 -14.86 2.57
N ALA A 107 -0.48 -13.79 2.63
CA ALA A 107 -0.14 -12.49 2.07
C ALA A 107 1.17 -11.94 2.65
N LEU A 108 1.36 -12.07 3.97
CA LEU A 108 2.57 -11.62 4.66
C LEU A 108 3.82 -12.39 4.25
N ARG A 109 3.73 -13.72 4.13
CA ARG A 109 4.84 -14.55 3.64
C ARG A 109 5.23 -14.16 2.21
N TRP A 110 4.24 -14.10 1.33
CA TRP A 110 4.43 -13.75 -0.08
C TRP A 110 5.07 -12.36 -0.27
N LEU A 111 4.65 -11.39 0.55
CA LEU A 111 5.19 -10.03 0.50
C LEU A 111 6.61 -9.96 1.08
N LYS A 112 6.91 -10.69 2.15
CA LYS A 112 8.26 -10.80 2.72
C LYS A 112 9.27 -11.39 1.74
N GLU A 113 8.88 -12.39 0.95
CA GLU A 113 9.74 -12.98 -0.09
C GLU A 113 10.16 -11.94 -1.15
N ARG A 114 9.26 -11.00 -1.49
CA ARG A 114 9.52 -9.95 -2.48
C ARG A 114 10.17 -8.71 -1.90
N ARG A 115 9.97 -8.47 -0.60
CA ARG A 115 10.51 -7.33 0.12
C ARG A 115 10.78 -7.72 1.56
N ALA A 116 12.00 -8.18 1.81
CA ALA A 116 12.44 -8.75 3.10
C ALA A 116 12.24 -7.79 4.29
N CYS A 117 12.29 -6.47 4.06
CA CYS A 117 12.08 -5.46 5.10
C CYS A 117 10.59 -5.25 5.47
N THR A 118 9.66 -6.00 4.88
CA THR A 118 8.24 -5.99 5.24
C THR A 118 8.06 -6.38 6.70
N ALA A 119 7.60 -5.43 7.50
CA ALA A 119 7.31 -5.61 8.90
C ALA A 119 6.34 -4.51 9.35
N PRO A 120 5.02 -4.69 9.11
CA PRO A 120 3.97 -3.93 9.79
C PRO A 120 4.19 -3.95 11.29
N ASN A 121 3.91 -2.83 11.96
CA ASN A 121 3.93 -2.81 13.41
C ASN A 121 2.85 -3.73 13.99
N ILE A 122 2.96 -4.06 15.28
CA ILE A 122 2.08 -5.05 15.93
C ILE A 122 0.61 -4.61 15.97
N ASN A 123 0.35 -3.30 16.08
CA ASN A 123 -0.99 -2.75 16.05
C ASN A 123 -1.64 -2.98 14.67
N PHE A 124 -0.90 -2.72 13.59
CA PHE A 124 -1.40 -2.98 12.23
C PHE A 124 -1.63 -4.45 11.95
N LEU A 125 -0.78 -5.35 12.46
CA LEU A 125 -1.03 -6.79 12.33
C LEU A 125 -2.33 -7.21 13.03
N ARG A 126 -2.64 -6.65 14.20
CA ARG A 126 -3.91 -6.92 14.90
C ARG A 126 -5.11 -6.42 14.10
N GLN A 127 -5.05 -5.19 13.60
CA GLN A 127 -6.13 -4.65 12.77
C GLN A 127 -6.31 -5.41 11.46
N LEU A 128 -5.22 -5.91 10.86
CA LEU A 128 -5.30 -6.78 9.67
C LEU A 128 -5.93 -8.14 9.96
N LEU A 129 -5.72 -8.71 11.15
CA LEU A 129 -6.42 -9.94 11.57
C LEU A 129 -7.93 -9.69 11.69
N THR A 130 -8.33 -8.60 12.35
CA THR A 130 -9.74 -8.21 12.42
C THR A 130 -10.33 -7.95 11.03
N TYR A 131 -9.53 -7.34 10.13
CA TYR A 131 -9.96 -7.12 8.76
C TYR A 131 -10.12 -8.41 7.96
N GLU A 132 -9.24 -9.40 8.17
CA GLU A 132 -9.36 -10.74 7.60
C GLU A 132 -10.68 -11.41 8.01
N GLU A 133 -11.02 -11.39 9.31
CA GLU A 133 -12.29 -11.92 9.85
C GLU A 133 -13.54 -11.22 9.27
N GLN A 134 -13.43 -9.95 8.88
CA GLN A 134 -14.52 -9.21 8.24
C GLN A 134 -14.68 -9.55 6.75
N LEU A 135 -13.62 -10.03 6.10
CA LEU A 135 -13.64 -10.35 4.68
C LEU A 135 -14.22 -11.75 4.42
N PHE A 136 -14.00 -12.73 5.31
CA PHE A 136 -14.50 -14.09 5.16
C PHE A 136 -14.53 -14.88 6.47
#